data_AF-A0A1M5M7P0-F1
#
_entry.id   AF-A0A1M5M7P0-F1
#
_cell.length_a   1.000
_cell.length_b   1.000
_cell.length_c   1.000
_cell.angle_alpha   90.00
_cell.angle_beta   90.00
_cell.angle_gamma   90.00
#
_symmetry.space_group_name_H-M   'P 1'
#
loop_
_entity.id
_entity.type
_entity.pdbx_description
1 polymer ?
#
loop_
_entity_poly.entity_id
_entity_poly.type
_entity_poly.pdbx_seq_one_letter_code
_entity_poly.pdbx_strand_id
1 'polypeptide(L)'
;MGRNTEIYMFDKEKASAHLYEDLKHTTFHKRTFKTYLEDRKKELSGTDFEVGFEEILNTIKNDINAITPDELFEINLFLSEEIHSKFSAEGYPVIEKHLQNLNDRFGIILLYELPTSTVCTSYMFQYGNYTHYFPIYDMPSKDGGTNLDSKDFLHFNDYMILLTKMILDNKLDGYEYTFTKDEEEIIHHITEENQNHLILFKEVENEYEFLKNAISTDTNGPNAQTIYYAYTFFKQSLEMKSRIQTEKNPRIVILDSY
;
A
#
# COMPACT_ATOMS: atom_id res chain seq x y z
N MET A 1 18.82 1.58 6.57
CA MET A 1 17.54 1.19 5.96
C MET A 1 16.57 2.31 6.26
N GLY A 2 15.73 2.65 5.29
CA GLY A 2 14.75 3.70 5.44
C GLY A 2 13.38 3.10 5.18
N ARG A 3 12.34 3.78 5.69
CA ARG A 3 10.95 3.36 5.54
C ARG A 3 10.58 3.04 4.09
N ASN A 4 9.92 1.92 3.84
CA ASN A 4 9.34 1.53 2.57
C ASN A 4 7.85 1.21 2.77
N THR A 5 6.99 1.76 1.92
CA THR A 5 5.54 1.53 1.98
C THR A 5 5.04 1.02 0.62
N GLU A 6 4.40 -0.14 0.63
CA GLU A 6 3.83 -0.80 -0.55
C GLU A 6 2.37 -1.18 -0.26
N ILE A 7 1.50 -0.97 -1.24
CA ILE A 7 0.06 -1.17 -1.11
C ILE A 7 -0.38 -2.22 -2.11
N TYR A 8 -1.05 -3.26 -1.62
CA TYR A 8 -1.43 -4.44 -2.40
C TYR A 8 -2.94 -4.69 -2.37
N MET A 9 -3.41 -5.28 -3.46
CA MET A 9 -4.67 -6.01 -3.52
C MET A 9 -4.44 -7.39 -4.14
N PHE A 10 -5.45 -8.26 -4.08
CA PHE A 10 -5.28 -9.65 -4.51
C PHE A 10 -6.36 -10.13 -5.48
N ASP A 11 -5.94 -11.04 -6.36
CA ASP A 11 -6.81 -11.92 -7.16
C ASP A 11 -6.81 -13.30 -6.49
N LYS A 12 -7.93 -13.64 -5.85
CA LYS A 12 -8.08 -14.83 -5.02
C LYS A 12 -7.93 -16.12 -5.82
N GLU A 13 -8.51 -16.17 -7.01
CA GLU A 13 -8.48 -17.34 -7.88
C GLU A 13 -7.06 -17.63 -8.34
N LYS A 14 -6.32 -16.61 -8.79
CA LYS A 14 -4.92 -16.77 -9.17
C LYS A 14 -4.04 -17.17 -8.00
N ALA A 15 -4.23 -16.54 -6.84
CA ALA A 15 -3.46 -16.88 -5.64
C ALA A 15 -3.65 -18.35 -5.22
N SER A 16 -4.90 -18.80 -5.13
CA SER A 16 -5.23 -20.19 -4.74
C SER A 16 -4.74 -21.24 -5.75
N ALA A 17 -4.62 -20.87 -7.04
CA ALA A 17 -4.21 -21.78 -8.12
C ALA A 17 -2.70 -21.75 -8.41
N HIS A 18 -2.03 -20.61 -8.22
CA HIS A 18 -0.66 -20.39 -8.68
C HIS A 18 0.29 -20.10 -7.53
N LEU A 19 -0.04 -19.17 -6.64
CA LEU A 19 0.83 -18.85 -5.50
C LEU A 19 0.89 -20.04 -4.53
N TYR A 20 -0.26 -20.64 -4.21
CA TYR A 20 -0.31 -21.83 -3.34
C TYR A 20 0.59 -22.97 -3.85
N GLU A 21 0.47 -23.30 -5.14
CA GLU A 21 1.26 -24.38 -5.74
C GLU A 21 2.75 -24.03 -5.76
N ASP A 22 3.09 -22.77 -6.02
CA ASP A 22 4.49 -22.37 -6.05
C ASP A 22 5.13 -22.38 -4.67
N LEU A 23 4.49 -21.80 -3.63
CA LEU A 23 5.04 -21.80 -2.27
C LEU A 23 5.17 -23.22 -1.68
N LYS A 24 4.33 -24.15 -2.12
CA LYS A 24 4.39 -25.56 -1.72
C LYS A 24 5.54 -26.33 -2.39
N HIS A 25 6.02 -25.84 -3.54
CA HIS A 25 6.98 -26.54 -4.39
C HIS A 25 8.23 -25.68 -4.66
N THR A 26 9.18 -26.21 -5.40
CA THR A 26 10.43 -25.49 -5.75
C THR A 26 10.41 -25.17 -7.24
N THR A 27 9.41 -24.40 -7.70
CA THR A 27 9.20 -24.22 -9.15
C THR A 27 10.05 -23.07 -9.71
N PHE A 28 10.04 -21.91 -9.03
CA PHE A 28 10.75 -20.71 -9.50
C PHE A 28 11.89 -20.25 -8.58
N HIS A 29 12.11 -20.96 -7.46
CA HIS A 29 12.97 -20.52 -6.37
C HIS A 29 14.14 -21.46 -6.06
N LYS A 30 15.21 -20.92 -5.46
CA LYS A 30 16.41 -21.69 -5.08
C LYS A 30 16.14 -22.73 -3.98
N ARG A 31 15.28 -22.41 -3.02
CA ARG A 31 14.81 -23.30 -1.94
C ARG A 31 13.29 -23.24 -1.81
N THR A 32 12.72 -24.18 -1.07
CA THR A 32 11.27 -24.16 -0.75
C THR A 32 10.96 -23.02 0.22
N PHE A 33 9.74 -22.49 0.14
CA PHE A 33 9.28 -21.46 1.08
C PHE A 33 9.30 -21.95 2.54
N LYS A 34 8.98 -23.23 2.77
CA LYS A 34 9.06 -23.85 4.10
C LYS A 34 10.47 -23.76 4.69
N THR A 35 11.49 -24.17 3.92
CA THR A 35 12.88 -24.10 4.37
C THR A 35 13.32 -22.66 4.61
N TYR A 36 12.89 -21.73 3.75
CA TYR A 36 13.13 -20.29 3.93
C TYR A 36 12.58 -19.79 5.29
N LEU A 37 11.32 -20.06 5.60
CA LEU A 37 10.70 -19.65 6.87
C LEU A 37 11.35 -20.30 8.10
N GLU A 38 11.74 -21.59 8.00
CA GLU A 38 12.44 -22.29 9.07
C GLU A 38 13.80 -21.66 9.38
N ASP A 39 14.52 -21.16 8.37
CA ASP A 39 15.80 -20.49 8.54
C ASP A 39 15.61 -19.07 9.08
N ARG A 40 14.64 -18.30 8.56
CA ARG A 40 14.24 -16.99 9.10
C ARG A 40 13.91 -17.07 10.60
N LYS A 41 13.13 -18.08 11.00
CA LYS A 41 12.78 -18.31 12.41
C LYS A 41 14.00 -18.60 13.30
N LYS A 42 15.05 -19.23 12.76
CA LYS A 42 16.31 -19.47 13.50
C LYS A 42 17.14 -18.19 13.59
N GLU A 43 17.22 -17.41 12.51
CA GLU A 43 17.94 -16.13 12.48
C GLU A 43 17.35 -15.12 13.47
N LEU A 44 16.02 -15.13 13.59
CA LEU A 44 15.26 -14.28 14.48
C LEU A 44 14.98 -14.94 15.85
N SER A 45 15.73 -16.00 16.22
CA SER A 45 15.50 -16.69 17.49
C SER A 45 15.67 -15.73 18.67
N GLY A 46 14.57 -15.40 19.35
CA GLY A 46 14.52 -14.40 20.42
C GLY A 46 13.52 -13.27 20.20
N THR A 47 12.93 -13.16 19.01
CA THR A 47 11.79 -12.29 18.71
C THR A 47 10.50 -13.09 18.58
N ASP A 48 9.34 -12.44 18.72
CA ASP A 48 8.01 -13.03 18.56
C ASP A 48 7.65 -13.25 17.08
N PHE A 49 8.48 -14.02 16.35
CA PHE A 49 8.22 -14.41 14.96
C PHE A 49 7.12 -15.48 14.93
N GLU A 50 5.91 -15.06 14.54
CA GLU A 50 4.69 -15.87 14.58
C GLU A 50 4.25 -16.42 13.22
N VAL A 51 4.99 -16.14 12.15
CA VAL A 51 4.60 -16.53 10.78
C VAL A 51 4.81 -18.04 10.54
N GLY A 52 3.71 -18.75 10.23
CA GLY A 52 3.69 -20.20 10.01
C GLY A 52 3.49 -20.60 8.54
N PHE A 53 4.29 -21.55 8.05
CA PHE A 53 4.19 -22.07 6.68
C PHE A 53 2.80 -22.65 6.35
N GLU A 54 2.27 -23.53 7.21
CA GLU A 54 0.97 -24.17 6.97
C GLU A 54 -0.20 -23.18 7.07
N GLU A 55 -0.08 -22.17 7.94
CA GLU A 55 -1.06 -21.10 8.10
C GLU A 55 -1.13 -20.24 6.83
N ILE A 56 0.03 -19.79 6.32
CA ILE A 56 0.12 -19.06 5.05
C ILE A 56 -0.49 -19.86 3.90
N LEU A 57 -0.10 -21.13 3.75
CA LEU A 57 -0.63 -21.97 2.68
C LEU A 57 -2.15 -22.14 2.77
N ASN A 58 -2.69 -22.31 3.99
CA ASN A 58 -4.12 -22.41 4.21
C ASN A 58 -4.83 -21.09 3.88
N THR A 59 -4.27 -19.95 4.30
CA THR A 59 -4.80 -18.62 3.97
C THR A 59 -4.83 -18.41 2.46
N ILE A 60 -3.72 -18.62 1.75
CA ILE A 60 -3.66 -18.44 0.28
C ILE A 60 -4.62 -19.39 -0.44
N LYS A 61 -4.73 -20.65 0.02
CA LYS A 61 -5.61 -21.63 -0.63
C LYS A 61 -7.08 -21.24 -0.52
N ASN A 62 -7.49 -20.78 0.66
CA ASN A 62 -8.89 -20.53 0.97
C ASN A 62 -9.32 -19.10 0.63
N ASP A 63 -8.53 -18.11 1.05
CA ASP A 63 -8.74 -16.68 0.79
C ASP A 63 -7.50 -15.84 1.13
N ILE A 64 -6.72 -15.48 0.12
CA ILE A 64 -5.55 -14.60 0.29
C ILE A 64 -5.92 -13.22 0.86
N ASN A 65 -7.17 -12.76 0.74
CA ASN A 65 -7.58 -11.47 1.30
C ASN A 65 -7.53 -11.45 2.84
N ALA A 66 -7.49 -12.62 3.49
CA ALA A 66 -7.33 -12.74 4.94
C ALA A 66 -5.86 -12.73 5.39
N ILE A 67 -4.90 -12.58 4.47
CA ILE A 67 -3.47 -12.59 4.80
C ILE A 67 -3.09 -11.44 5.71
N THR A 68 -2.30 -11.72 6.73
CA THR A 68 -1.74 -10.68 7.59
C THR A 68 -0.60 -9.96 6.85
N PRO A 69 -0.31 -8.69 7.19
CA PRO A 69 0.81 -7.98 6.57
C PRO A 69 2.16 -8.67 6.81
N ASP A 70 2.37 -9.29 7.99
CA ASP A 70 3.62 -10.00 8.31
C ASP A 70 3.79 -11.26 7.45
N GLU A 71 2.71 -12.01 7.18
CA GLU A 71 2.74 -13.13 6.23
C GLU A 71 3.05 -12.67 4.80
N LEU A 72 2.42 -11.60 4.34
CA LEU A 72 2.66 -11.06 3.00
C LEU A 72 4.10 -10.54 2.86
N PHE A 73 4.64 -9.89 3.90
CA PHE A 73 6.02 -9.44 3.94
C PHE A 73 7.01 -10.59 3.71
N GLU A 74 6.84 -11.71 4.42
CA GLU A 74 7.71 -12.87 4.25
C GLU A 74 7.54 -13.56 2.89
N ILE A 75 6.34 -13.52 2.29
CA ILE A 75 6.14 -13.97 0.90
C ILE A 75 6.92 -13.07 -0.06
N ASN A 76 6.78 -11.74 0.03
CA ASN A 76 7.48 -10.81 -0.86
C ASN A 76 9.00 -10.92 -0.72
N LEU A 77 9.50 -11.10 0.51
CA LEU A 77 10.92 -11.30 0.76
C LEU A 77 11.42 -12.61 0.12
N PHE A 78 10.69 -13.71 0.31
CA PHE A 78 10.99 -14.98 -0.36
C PHE A 78 11.00 -14.83 -1.90
N LEU A 79 9.97 -14.21 -2.47
CA LEU A 79 9.83 -14.06 -3.91
C LEU A 79 10.98 -13.24 -4.52
N SER A 80 11.50 -12.25 -3.80
CA SER A 80 12.58 -11.36 -4.26
C SER A 80 13.98 -11.92 -4.01
N GLU A 81 14.24 -12.60 -2.90
CA GLU A 81 15.58 -13.09 -2.54
C GLU A 81 15.91 -14.47 -3.12
N GLU A 82 14.89 -15.33 -3.24
CA GLU A 82 15.06 -16.72 -3.63
C GLU A 82 14.90 -16.96 -5.14
N ILE A 83 14.87 -15.92 -5.96
CA ILE A 83 14.78 -16.03 -7.43
C ILE A 83 15.90 -16.93 -7.96
N HIS A 84 15.56 -17.86 -8.86
CA HIS A 84 16.54 -18.74 -9.51
C HIS A 84 17.73 -17.97 -10.12
N SER A 85 18.92 -18.56 -9.99
CA SER A 85 20.21 -17.96 -10.38
C SER A 85 20.34 -17.55 -11.85
N LYS A 86 19.46 -18.07 -12.73
CA LYS A 86 19.43 -17.67 -14.14
C LYS A 86 19.11 -16.19 -14.32
N PHE A 87 18.32 -15.60 -13.41
CA PHE A 87 17.99 -14.18 -13.44
C PHE A 87 18.94 -13.32 -12.61
N SER A 88 19.65 -13.90 -11.63
CA SER A 88 20.56 -13.13 -10.76
C SER A 88 21.82 -12.61 -11.47
N ALA A 89 22.13 -13.14 -12.65
CA ALA A 89 23.22 -12.65 -13.50
C ALA A 89 22.76 -11.59 -14.51
N GLU A 90 21.46 -11.31 -14.59
CA GLU A 90 20.88 -10.33 -15.49
C GLU A 90 20.77 -8.96 -14.79
N GLY A 91 20.72 -7.87 -15.57
CA GLY A 91 20.63 -6.52 -15.01
C GLY A 91 19.30 -6.27 -14.27
N TYR A 92 19.30 -5.30 -13.34
CA TYR A 92 18.16 -4.95 -12.48
C TYR A 92 16.80 -4.82 -13.23
N PRO A 93 16.70 -4.15 -14.39
CA PRO A 93 15.41 -4.01 -15.09
C PRO A 93 14.78 -5.34 -15.53
N VAL A 94 15.60 -6.37 -15.76
CA VAL A 94 15.09 -7.69 -16.16
C VAL A 94 14.56 -8.45 -14.96
N ILE A 95 15.23 -8.34 -13.82
CA ILE A 95 14.79 -8.92 -12.54
C ILE A 95 13.47 -8.29 -12.10
N GLU A 96 13.38 -6.95 -12.14
CA GLU A 96 12.16 -6.21 -11.79
C GLU A 96 10.97 -6.64 -12.66
N LYS A 97 11.15 -6.69 -13.99
CA LYS A 97 10.12 -7.18 -14.91
C LYS A 97 9.75 -8.64 -14.64
N HIS A 98 10.71 -9.49 -14.29
CA HIS A 98 10.43 -10.88 -13.94
C HIS A 98 9.56 -10.99 -12.68
N LEU A 99 9.91 -10.24 -11.63
CA LEU A 99 9.14 -10.17 -10.38
C LEU A 99 7.72 -9.65 -10.61
N GLN A 100 7.56 -8.60 -11.41
CA GLN A 100 6.25 -8.08 -11.78
C GLN A 100 5.38 -9.16 -12.46
N ASN A 101 5.94 -9.89 -13.43
CA ASN A 101 5.22 -10.98 -14.10
C ASN A 101 4.89 -12.14 -13.15
N LEU A 102 5.75 -12.44 -12.18
CA LEU A 102 5.49 -13.46 -11.16
C LEU A 102 4.32 -13.02 -10.25
N ASN A 103 4.37 -11.79 -9.74
CA ASN A 103 3.30 -11.23 -8.90
C ASN A 103 1.95 -11.22 -9.63
N ASP A 104 1.92 -10.79 -10.89
CA ASP A 104 0.70 -10.81 -11.73
C ASP A 104 0.13 -12.22 -11.94
N ARG A 105 1.02 -13.22 -12.06
CA ARG A 105 0.64 -14.65 -12.15
C ARG A 105 0.12 -15.17 -10.83
N PHE A 106 0.73 -14.76 -9.73
CA PHE A 106 0.37 -15.16 -8.37
C PHE A 106 -0.87 -14.44 -7.84
N GLY A 107 -1.38 -13.45 -8.56
CA GLY A 107 -2.52 -12.66 -8.09
C GLY A 107 -2.16 -11.71 -6.96
N ILE A 108 -0.87 -11.38 -6.79
CA ILE A 108 -0.40 -10.30 -5.91
C ILE A 108 -0.31 -9.05 -6.77
N ILE A 109 -1.16 -8.06 -6.52
CA ILE A 109 -1.26 -6.89 -7.38
C ILE A 109 -0.78 -5.67 -6.59
N LEU A 110 0.39 -5.16 -6.95
CA LEU A 110 0.90 -3.89 -6.42
C LEU A 110 0.04 -2.74 -6.95
N LEU A 111 -0.62 -2.03 -6.03
CA LEU A 111 -1.38 -0.82 -6.32
C LEU A 111 -0.45 0.39 -6.38
N TYR A 112 0.40 0.55 -5.38
CA TYR A 112 1.33 1.67 -5.28
C TYR A 112 2.53 1.33 -4.38
N GLU A 113 3.72 1.73 -4.80
CA GLU A 113 4.95 1.69 -4.02
C GLU A 113 5.45 3.12 -3.85
N LEU A 114 5.69 3.53 -2.60
CA LEU A 114 6.11 4.89 -2.30
C LEU A 114 7.61 5.05 -2.52
N PRO A 115 8.05 6.07 -3.27
CA PRO A 115 9.39 6.09 -3.87
C PRO A 115 10.52 6.40 -2.89
N THR A 116 10.24 7.01 -1.74
CA THR A 116 11.27 7.37 -0.75
C THR A 116 10.72 7.31 0.66
N SER A 117 11.58 7.07 1.65
CA SER A 117 11.19 7.02 3.07
C SER A 117 10.52 8.29 3.59
N THR A 118 10.88 9.44 3.03
CA THR A 118 10.25 10.72 3.36
C THR A 118 8.81 10.77 2.86
N VAL A 119 8.57 10.31 1.63
CA VAL A 119 7.24 10.23 1.02
C VAL A 119 6.39 9.19 1.76
N CYS A 120 6.96 8.02 2.07
CA CYS A 120 6.35 6.99 2.93
C CYS A 120 5.87 7.59 4.25
N THR A 121 6.75 8.34 4.93
CA THR A 121 6.43 8.95 6.22
C THR A 121 5.29 9.94 6.11
N SER A 122 5.26 10.81 5.09
CA SER A 122 4.16 11.75 4.91
C SER A 122 2.83 11.09 4.58
N TYR A 123 2.81 10.11 3.68
CA TYR A 123 1.57 9.43 3.29
C TYR A 123 0.96 8.67 4.48
N MET A 124 1.78 7.93 5.21
CA MET A 124 1.32 7.19 6.38
C MET A 124 0.98 8.10 7.56
N PHE A 125 1.57 9.30 7.65
CA PHE A 125 1.14 10.32 8.61
C PHE A 125 -0.28 10.79 8.29
N GLN A 126 -0.58 11.05 7.02
CA GLN A 126 -1.94 11.40 6.59
C GLN A 126 -2.94 10.25 6.79
N TYR A 127 -2.52 9.00 6.57
CA TYR A 127 -3.31 7.82 6.94
C TYR A 127 -3.60 7.77 8.46
N GLY A 128 -2.61 8.07 9.30
CA GLY A 128 -2.78 8.18 10.75
C GLY A 128 -3.76 9.30 11.15
N ASN A 129 -3.65 10.49 10.54
CA ASN A 129 -4.57 11.59 10.77
C ASN A 129 -6.00 11.22 10.36
N TYR A 130 -6.17 10.58 9.19
CA TYR A 130 -7.47 10.11 8.72
C TYR A 130 -8.10 9.12 9.71
N THR A 131 -7.36 8.07 10.09
CA THR A 131 -7.86 7.00 10.97
C THR A 131 -8.16 7.46 12.40
N HIS A 132 -7.63 8.61 12.83
CA HIS A 132 -8.03 9.26 14.07
C HIS A 132 -9.50 9.70 14.07
N TYR A 133 -9.98 10.21 12.94
CA TYR A 133 -11.35 10.73 12.80
C TYR A 133 -12.32 9.69 12.23
N PHE A 134 -11.80 8.74 11.44
CA PHE A 134 -12.56 7.66 10.82
C PHE A 134 -11.97 6.31 11.24
N PRO A 135 -12.35 5.79 12.42
CA PRO A 135 -11.79 4.53 12.91
C PRO A 135 -12.09 3.38 11.95
N ILE A 136 -11.03 2.68 11.53
CA ILE A 136 -11.10 1.53 10.63
C ILE A 136 -10.96 0.25 11.49
N TYR A 137 -11.69 -0.79 11.12
CA TYR A 137 -11.44 -2.13 11.67
C TYR A 137 -10.40 -2.85 10.79
N ASP A 138 -9.20 -3.01 11.32
CA ASP A 138 -8.07 -3.54 10.59
C ASP A 138 -7.36 -4.70 11.31
N MET A 139 -6.47 -5.39 10.58
CA MET A 139 -5.55 -6.38 11.13
C MET A 139 -4.14 -5.80 11.07
N PRO A 140 -3.71 -5.07 12.11
CA PRO A 140 -2.41 -4.43 12.14
C PRO A 140 -1.31 -5.47 12.27
N SER A 141 -0.13 -5.11 11.77
CA SER A 141 1.10 -5.89 11.86
C SER A 141 2.02 -5.31 12.94
N LYS A 142 2.93 -6.13 13.48
CA LYS A 142 3.88 -5.66 14.50
C LYS A 142 4.89 -4.66 13.94
N ASP A 143 5.24 -4.80 12.67
CA ASP A 143 6.34 -4.07 12.01
C ASP A 143 5.88 -2.85 11.20
N GLY A 144 4.57 -2.53 11.21
CA GLY A 144 4.05 -1.27 10.67
C GLY A 144 2.99 -1.39 9.58
N GLY A 145 2.61 -2.59 9.14
CA GLY A 145 1.59 -2.79 8.11
C GLY A 145 0.14 -2.91 8.63
N THR A 146 -0.81 -2.97 7.70
CA THR A 146 -2.22 -3.26 8.03
C THR A 146 -2.96 -3.93 6.88
N ASN A 147 -3.90 -4.82 7.20
CA ASN A 147 -4.90 -5.33 6.27
C ASN A 147 -6.26 -4.73 6.62
N LEU A 148 -6.89 -4.01 5.69
CA LEU A 148 -8.14 -3.28 5.89
C LEU A 148 -9.17 -3.53 4.78
N ASP A 149 -10.42 -3.13 5.03
CA ASP A 149 -11.48 -3.20 4.02
C ASP A 149 -11.18 -2.25 2.87
N SER A 150 -11.40 -2.72 1.64
CA SER A 150 -11.20 -1.92 0.44
C SER A 150 -12.07 -0.67 0.40
N LYS A 151 -13.28 -0.69 0.97
CA LYS A 151 -14.17 0.47 1.05
C LYS A 151 -13.60 1.54 1.98
N ASP A 152 -13.06 1.12 3.13
CA ASP A 152 -12.41 2.05 4.06
C ASP A 152 -11.16 2.67 3.45
N PHE A 153 -10.36 1.87 2.72
CA PHE A 153 -9.22 2.40 1.98
C PHE A 153 -9.63 3.36 0.85
N LEU A 154 -10.76 3.09 0.17
CA LEU A 154 -11.31 4.00 -0.84
C LEU A 154 -11.78 5.32 -0.23
N HIS A 155 -12.38 5.31 0.96
CA HIS A 155 -12.71 6.54 1.67
C HIS A 155 -11.47 7.33 2.08
N PHE A 156 -10.37 6.65 2.44
CA PHE A 156 -9.08 7.32 2.63
C PHE A 156 -8.55 7.93 1.33
N ASN A 157 -8.69 7.26 0.18
CA ASN A 157 -8.34 7.86 -1.11
C ASN A 157 -9.18 9.11 -1.41
N ASP A 158 -10.48 9.11 -1.08
CA ASP A 158 -11.33 10.30 -1.24
C ASP A 158 -10.85 11.46 -0.36
N TYR A 159 -10.52 11.18 0.90
CA TYR A 159 -9.87 12.15 1.79
C TYR A 159 -8.58 12.72 1.18
N MET A 160 -7.68 11.86 0.71
CA MET A 160 -6.42 12.29 0.11
C MET A 160 -6.63 13.10 -1.16
N ILE A 161 -7.57 12.72 -2.03
CA ILE A 161 -7.92 13.46 -3.25
C ILE A 161 -8.44 14.86 -2.91
N LEU A 162 -9.35 14.98 -1.95
CA LEU A 162 -9.93 16.27 -1.56
C LEU A 162 -8.88 17.18 -0.89
N LEU A 163 -8.07 16.63 0.03
CA LEU A 163 -7.01 17.38 0.70
C LEU A 163 -5.95 17.87 -0.29
N THR A 164 -5.44 16.98 -1.14
CA THR A 164 -4.42 17.35 -2.12
C THR A 164 -4.97 18.30 -3.18
N LYS A 165 -6.24 18.15 -3.59
CA LYS A 165 -6.90 19.16 -4.42
C LYS A 165 -6.87 20.54 -3.78
N MET A 166 -7.25 20.66 -2.50
CA MET A 166 -7.24 21.96 -1.81
C MET A 166 -5.83 22.57 -1.75
N ILE A 167 -4.80 21.77 -1.51
CA ILE A 167 -3.40 22.21 -1.53
C ILE A 167 -3.03 22.77 -2.92
N LEU A 168 -3.38 22.05 -3.98
CA LEU A 168 -3.05 22.40 -5.37
C LEU A 168 -3.85 23.62 -5.88
N ASP A 169 -5.15 23.70 -5.59
CA ASP A 169 -6.01 24.84 -5.94
C ASP A 169 -5.49 26.15 -5.32
N ASN A 170 -4.99 26.06 -4.08
CA ASN A 170 -4.43 27.20 -3.36
C ASN A 170 -2.92 27.40 -3.61
N LYS A 171 -2.29 26.57 -4.45
CA LYS A 171 -0.87 26.66 -4.82
C LYS A 171 0.06 26.66 -3.62
N LEU A 172 -0.29 25.91 -2.57
CA LEU A 172 0.48 25.90 -1.32
C LEU A 172 1.87 25.28 -1.52
N ASP A 173 2.05 24.45 -2.55
CA ASP A 173 3.33 23.91 -2.99
C ASP A 173 4.12 24.85 -3.93
N GLY A 174 3.55 25.98 -4.30
CA GLY A 174 4.17 27.03 -5.13
C GLY A 174 4.03 26.85 -6.64
N TYR A 175 3.28 25.84 -7.12
CA TYR A 175 3.14 25.56 -8.55
C TYR A 175 1.72 25.83 -9.09
N GLU A 176 1.59 25.98 -10.40
CA GLU A 176 0.28 26.08 -11.08
C GLU A 176 -0.11 24.75 -11.68
N TYR A 177 -1.35 24.34 -11.42
CA TYR A 177 -1.91 23.09 -11.94
C TYR A 177 -3.20 23.39 -12.70
N THR A 178 -3.48 22.53 -13.67
CA THR A 178 -4.77 22.50 -14.36
C THR A 178 -5.22 21.05 -14.38
N PHE A 179 -6.32 20.77 -13.69
CA PHE A 179 -6.91 19.43 -13.71
C PHE A 179 -7.49 19.16 -15.10
N THR A 180 -7.34 17.91 -15.53
CA THR A 180 -8.02 17.37 -16.70
C THR A 180 -9.52 17.23 -16.42
N LYS A 181 -10.32 17.11 -17.47
CA LYS A 181 -11.78 16.92 -17.32
C LYS A 181 -12.11 15.68 -16.51
N ASP A 182 -11.41 14.58 -16.79
CA ASP A 182 -11.63 13.30 -16.10
C ASP A 182 -11.31 13.42 -14.59
N GLU A 183 -10.27 14.17 -14.22
CA GLU A 183 -9.95 14.44 -12.81
C GLU A 183 -11.05 15.26 -12.14
N GLU A 184 -11.53 16.34 -12.77
CA GLU A 184 -12.62 17.16 -12.24
C GLU A 184 -13.93 16.37 -12.12
N GLU A 185 -14.22 15.47 -13.06
CA GLU A 185 -15.38 14.58 -12.99
C GLU A 185 -15.30 13.63 -11.79
N ILE A 186 -14.12 13.05 -11.53
CA ILE A 186 -13.91 12.18 -10.36
C ILE A 186 -14.06 12.98 -9.06
N ILE A 187 -13.46 14.17 -8.97
CA ILE A 187 -13.61 15.06 -7.80
C ILE A 187 -15.08 15.40 -7.55
N HIS A 188 -15.81 15.74 -8.61
CA HIS A 188 -17.23 16.06 -8.51
C HIS A 188 -18.02 14.86 -7.98
N HIS A 189 -17.76 13.67 -8.52
CA HIS A 189 -18.41 12.45 -8.07
C HIS A 189 -18.13 12.15 -6.59
N ILE A 190 -16.87 12.24 -6.15
CA ILE A 190 -16.50 12.08 -4.73
C ILE A 190 -17.27 13.06 -3.85
N THR A 191 -17.40 14.30 -4.30
CA THR A 191 -18.12 15.35 -3.55
C THR A 191 -19.61 15.02 -3.43
N GLU A 192 -20.23 14.52 -4.51
CA GLU A 192 -21.64 14.09 -4.50
C GLU A 192 -21.88 12.85 -3.64
N GLU A 193 -21.01 11.84 -3.73
CA GLU A 193 -21.07 10.61 -2.91
C GLU A 193 -20.95 10.94 -1.42
N ASN A 194 -20.11 11.92 -1.08
CA ASN A 194 -19.84 12.32 0.30
C ASN A 194 -20.68 13.51 0.78
N GLN A 195 -21.66 14.00 0.00
CA GLN A 195 -22.41 15.23 0.31
C GLN A 195 -23.08 15.26 1.70
N ASN A 196 -23.45 14.08 2.22
CA ASN A 196 -24.07 13.93 3.55
C ASN A 196 -23.04 13.69 4.66
N HIS A 197 -21.77 13.48 4.30
CA HIS A 197 -20.67 13.17 5.21
C HIS A 197 -19.90 14.44 5.59
N LEU A 198 -20.60 15.38 6.24
CA LEU A 198 -20.07 16.71 6.60
C LEU A 198 -18.76 16.67 7.40
N ILE A 199 -18.52 15.56 8.13
CA ILE A 199 -17.29 15.37 8.90
C ILE A 199 -16.09 15.25 7.96
N LEU A 200 -16.19 14.55 6.82
CA LEU A 200 -15.07 14.42 5.88
C LEU A 200 -14.59 15.78 5.39
N PHE A 201 -15.50 16.60 4.85
CA PHE A 201 -15.12 17.93 4.35
C PHE A 201 -14.54 18.81 5.44
N LYS A 202 -15.13 18.78 6.64
CA LYS A 202 -14.64 19.54 7.78
C LYS A 202 -13.21 19.13 8.16
N GLU A 203 -12.92 17.83 8.23
CA GLU A 203 -11.58 17.37 8.61
C GLU A 203 -10.55 17.61 7.50
N VAL A 204 -10.95 17.53 6.22
CA VAL A 204 -10.11 17.97 5.10
C VAL A 204 -9.76 19.46 5.20
N GLU A 205 -10.73 20.33 5.50
CA GLU A 205 -10.50 21.75 5.72
C GLU A 205 -9.58 22.03 6.93
N ASN A 206 -9.82 21.32 8.04
CA ASN A 206 -8.99 21.43 9.25
C ASN A 206 -7.53 21.03 8.98
N GLU A 207 -7.32 19.89 8.31
CA GLU A 207 -5.98 19.42 7.97
C GLU A 207 -5.30 20.40 7.01
N TYR A 208 -6.00 20.89 5.98
CA TYR A 208 -5.45 21.89 5.07
C TYR A 208 -4.99 23.16 5.81
N GLU A 209 -5.81 23.73 6.70
CA GLU A 209 -5.42 24.91 7.48
C GLU A 209 -4.27 24.58 8.45
N PHE A 210 -4.22 23.37 9.02
CA PHE A 210 -3.06 22.93 9.81
C PHE A 210 -1.78 22.91 8.97
N LEU A 211 -1.80 22.24 7.81
CA LEU A 211 -0.65 22.12 6.89
C LEU A 211 -0.13 23.50 6.45
N LYS A 212 -1.04 24.41 6.09
CA LYS A 212 -0.73 25.79 5.72
C LYS A 212 0.00 26.57 6.82
N ASN A 213 -0.37 26.35 8.09
CA ASN A 213 0.32 26.97 9.22
C ASN A 213 1.65 26.26 9.54
N ALA A 214 1.68 24.94 9.42
CA ALA A 214 2.82 24.09 9.75
C ALA A 214 4.01 24.29 8.81
N ILE A 215 3.81 24.64 7.53
CA ILE A 215 4.91 24.79 6.56
C ILE A 215 5.97 25.83 6.98
N SER A 216 5.60 26.78 7.84
CA SER A 216 6.51 27.79 8.38
C SER A 216 7.50 27.26 9.41
N THR A 217 7.19 26.12 10.05
CA THR A 217 7.97 25.53 11.15
C THR A 217 8.43 24.10 10.84
N ASP A 218 7.73 23.39 9.95
CA ASP A 218 8.03 22.06 9.49
C ASP A 218 8.44 22.10 8.01
N THR A 219 9.72 22.35 7.73
CA THR A 219 10.19 22.51 6.34
C THR A 219 10.56 21.20 5.65
N ASN A 220 10.78 20.12 6.43
CA ASN A 220 11.28 18.83 5.92
C ASN A 220 10.55 17.60 6.49
N GLY A 221 9.65 17.77 7.45
CA GLY A 221 8.87 16.70 8.05
C GLY A 221 7.58 16.40 7.28
N PRO A 222 6.73 15.51 7.84
CA PRO A 222 5.63 14.90 7.10
C PRO A 222 4.61 15.91 6.56
N ASN A 223 4.44 17.06 7.21
CA ASN A 223 3.46 18.07 6.78
C ASN A 223 3.94 18.79 5.51
N ALA A 224 5.18 19.29 5.51
CA ALA A 224 5.76 19.88 4.31
C ALA A 224 5.81 18.89 3.14
N GLN A 225 6.13 17.63 3.42
CA GLN A 225 6.23 16.61 2.38
C GLN A 225 4.86 16.25 1.81
N THR A 226 3.79 16.30 2.62
CA THR A 226 2.41 16.18 2.13
C THR A 226 2.09 17.28 1.10
N ILE A 227 2.57 18.51 1.35
CA ILE A 227 2.39 19.64 0.43
C ILE A 227 3.23 19.45 -0.83
N TYR A 228 4.54 19.19 -0.69
CA TYR A 228 5.45 19.06 -1.84
C TYR A 228 5.11 17.90 -2.76
N TYR A 229 4.51 16.83 -2.24
CA TYR A 229 4.09 15.66 -3.00
C TYR A 229 2.57 15.63 -3.26
N ALA A 230 1.86 16.74 -3.03
CA ALA A 230 0.40 16.77 -3.17
C ALA A 230 -0.08 16.32 -4.55
N TYR A 231 0.57 16.76 -5.63
CA TYR A 231 0.21 16.32 -6.98
C TYR A 231 0.45 14.82 -7.19
N THR A 232 1.56 14.28 -6.69
CA THR A 232 1.84 12.84 -6.74
C THR A 232 0.79 12.05 -5.97
N PHE A 233 0.47 12.45 -4.75
CA PHE A 233 -0.56 11.80 -3.94
C PHE A 233 -1.94 11.88 -4.59
N PHE A 234 -2.31 13.04 -5.13
CA PHE A 234 -3.55 13.20 -5.90
C PHE A 234 -3.65 12.17 -7.04
N LYS A 235 -2.62 12.10 -7.89
CA LYS A 235 -2.61 11.19 -9.05
C LYS A 235 -2.64 9.73 -8.63
N GLN A 236 -1.91 9.36 -7.59
CA GLN A 236 -1.85 7.96 -7.14
C GLN A 236 -3.13 7.53 -6.44
N SER A 237 -3.76 8.39 -5.64
CA SER A 237 -5.07 8.10 -5.05
C SER A 237 -6.16 7.95 -6.11
N LEU A 238 -6.14 8.74 -7.19
CA LEU A 238 -7.03 8.55 -8.34
C LEU A 238 -6.80 7.21 -9.04
N GLU A 239 -5.53 6.89 -9.33
CA GLU A 239 -5.15 5.64 -9.99
C GLU A 239 -5.60 4.43 -9.15
N MET A 240 -5.30 4.43 -7.85
CA MET A 240 -5.73 3.37 -6.93
C MET A 240 -7.26 3.27 -6.87
N LYS A 241 -8.00 4.38 -6.73
CA LYS A 241 -9.47 4.39 -6.72
C LYS A 241 -10.06 3.79 -8.00
N SER A 242 -9.45 4.04 -9.16
CA SER A 242 -9.90 3.49 -10.44
C SER A 242 -9.67 1.98 -10.59
N ARG A 243 -8.63 1.44 -9.93
CA ARG A 243 -8.21 0.04 -10.04
C ARG A 243 -8.93 -0.88 -9.06
N ILE A 244 -9.28 -0.38 -7.88
CA ILE A 244 -9.89 -1.18 -6.81
C ILE A 244 -11.34 -1.50 -7.16
N GLN A 245 -11.66 -2.79 -7.26
CA GLN A 245 -13.03 -3.28 -7.43
C GLN A 245 -13.43 -4.01 -6.14
N THR A 246 -14.14 -3.35 -5.24
CA THR A 246 -14.42 -3.84 -3.86
C THR A 246 -15.05 -5.24 -3.80
N GLU A 247 -15.86 -5.60 -4.80
CA GLU A 247 -16.47 -6.95 -4.88
C GLU A 247 -15.48 -8.05 -5.29
N LYS A 248 -14.38 -7.70 -5.96
CA LYS A 248 -13.31 -8.65 -6.36
C LYS A 248 -12.09 -8.57 -5.45
N ASN A 249 -11.81 -7.39 -4.94
CA ASN A 249 -10.66 -7.03 -4.13
C ASN A 249 -11.18 -6.49 -2.80
N PRO A 250 -11.75 -7.35 -1.93
CA PRO A 250 -12.45 -6.90 -0.73
C PRO A 250 -11.52 -6.27 0.31
N ARG A 251 -10.22 -6.57 0.24
CA ARG A 251 -9.22 -6.14 1.21
C ARG A 251 -8.02 -5.50 0.52
N ILE A 252 -7.44 -4.52 1.20
CA ILE A 252 -6.19 -3.85 0.83
C ILE A 252 -5.18 -4.15 1.93
N VAL A 253 -3.95 -4.48 1.55
CA VAL A 253 -2.85 -4.68 2.49
C VAL A 253 -1.79 -3.63 2.25
N ILE A 254 -1.48 -2.86 3.29
CA ILE A 254 -0.37 -1.92 3.33
C ILE A 254 0.77 -2.63 4.04
N LEU A 255 1.89 -2.84 3.35
CA LEU A 255 3.16 -3.16 3.97
C LEU A 255 3.90 -1.85 4.22
N ASP A 256 4.32 -1.61 5.45
CA ASP A 256 5.10 -0.43 5.81
C ASP A 256 6.23 -0.87 6.73
N SER A 257 7.43 -0.98 6.16
CA SER A 257 8.64 -1.48 6.83
C SER A 257 9.61 -0.34 7.12
N TYR A 258 10.40 -0.43 8.20
CA TYR A 258 11.30 0.62 8.70
C TYR A 258 12.80 0.27 8.57
#